data_AF-A1SBP8-F1
#
_entry.id   AF-A1SBP8-F1
#
_cell.length_a   1.000
_cell.length_b   1.000
_cell.length_c   1.000
_cell.angle_alpha   90.00
_cell.angle_beta   90.00
_cell.angle_gamma   90.00
#
_symmetry.space_group_name_H-M   'P 1'
#
loop_
_entity.id
_entity.type
_entity.pdbx_description
1 polymer ?
#
loop_
_entity_poly.entity_id
_entity_poly.type
_entity_poly.pdbx_seq_one_letter_code
_entity_poly.pdbx_strand_id
1 'polypeptide(L)'
;MNKTQITLAIAAILGIVGALTLLMPTHTTSVSGEKVASENAPSTPEEAAGAISTANQQTELQTFDDSPLETGLSAVECLRAAGLGADAQYKQQQQRTLMAWQLYEQGEPLLDVADALAVDDFDKGRDFYRFVKLREAVLTAESFLSQSEPGRELLRSANSVFQLPATSDLALNLSVLERMLAEMWQTQFPDIWNRVPDKGNIDTYISQFRGASVPSEILENRYLSPVPRFYMTSLQVGDLTSAATLLDTFPALLQSDAAYENQLMYATLNGLHLEITEKLVSTEAFTKLWEKLPQAQPVMLSRAKKMPWGGRATRTVKVLEEQGFSVHVAYTDSYDVTARQDLLQQLGNIGSALDDDTRARITQCEQRQAWFDARQFTPEKLAQYRESPFIDKVKNSPEIRHCTENIWSSDTSLPSQMNELIAPLRDAMQQTTDWQQYPVDALLAQASSEENRSYMVLLSNTFLALNFNMPSLEVAQWLKQQGAQPDRKTLLAMLGQLDSTAWLFWASDIPWTDKEIKTIALAAAKMGEPHVYESISGSHPNLEWHDDELDPLYFTIKSFSTGSFTMFGLNIDRERVMNVIEQNPGGLKEHHLRALFELQHRKPAAYEELISLYPRFTLSTAPEYFAVSCDTEKREEG
;
A
#
# COMPACT_ATOMS: atom_id res chain seq x y z
N MET A 1 -15.03 25.64 1.07
CA MET A 1 -14.26 24.50 1.63
C MET A 1 -12.82 24.60 1.12
N ASN A 2 -11.83 24.36 1.98
CA ASN A 2 -10.42 24.67 1.70
C ASN A 2 -9.84 23.68 0.67
N LYS A 3 -9.15 24.17 -0.37
CA LYS A 3 -8.64 23.36 -1.51
C LYS A 3 -7.71 22.21 -1.09
N THR A 4 -7.18 22.25 0.13
CA THR A 4 -6.41 21.18 0.78
C THR A 4 -7.18 19.86 0.90
N GLN A 5 -8.52 19.88 0.94
CA GLN A 5 -9.35 18.66 0.98
C GLN A 5 -9.46 17.97 -0.40
N ILE A 6 -9.22 18.69 -1.51
CA ILE A 6 -9.25 18.16 -2.88
C ILE A 6 -7.99 17.34 -3.18
N THR A 7 -6.84 17.70 -2.61
CA THR A 7 -5.57 16.97 -2.76
C THR A 7 -5.57 15.62 -2.02
N LEU A 8 -6.26 15.54 -0.88
CA LEU A 8 -6.50 14.29 -0.16
C LEU A 8 -7.44 13.35 -0.95
N ALA A 9 -8.40 13.88 -1.69
CA ALA A 9 -9.34 13.09 -2.50
C ALA A 9 -8.67 12.44 -3.73
N ILE A 10 -7.71 13.08 -4.38
CA ILE A 10 -6.99 12.49 -5.53
C ILE A 10 -5.99 11.41 -5.06
N ALA A 11 -5.28 11.64 -3.95
CA ALA A 11 -4.39 10.63 -3.35
C ALA A 11 -5.16 9.40 -2.83
N ALA A 12 -6.37 9.63 -2.31
CA ALA A 12 -7.34 8.61 -1.91
C ALA A 12 -7.81 7.74 -3.08
N ILE A 13 -8.26 8.35 -4.19
CA ILE A 13 -8.73 7.63 -5.39
C ILE A 13 -7.61 6.80 -6.03
N LEU A 14 -6.38 7.31 -6.03
CA LEU A 14 -5.19 6.58 -6.50
C LEU A 14 -4.73 5.47 -5.53
N GLY A 15 -5.14 5.54 -4.25
CA GLY A 15 -5.01 4.45 -3.30
C GLY A 15 -5.99 3.30 -3.57
N ILE A 16 -7.21 3.63 -4.02
CA ILE A 16 -8.29 2.68 -4.32
C ILE A 16 -7.99 1.83 -5.58
N VAL A 17 -7.48 2.43 -6.65
CA VAL A 17 -7.12 1.69 -7.89
C VAL A 17 -5.87 0.81 -7.70
N GLY A 18 -4.95 1.30 -6.87
CA GLY A 18 -3.80 0.53 -6.42
C GLY A 18 -4.25 -0.75 -5.74
N ALA A 19 -5.23 -0.67 -4.84
CA ALA A 19 -5.67 -1.76 -3.97
C ALA A 19 -6.43 -2.93 -4.63
N LEU A 20 -6.52 -3.00 -5.96
CA LEU A 20 -7.45 -3.93 -6.61
C LEU A 20 -6.90 -4.68 -7.84
N THR A 21 -5.67 -4.42 -8.28
CA THR A 21 -5.04 -5.22 -9.35
C THR A 21 -4.02 -6.22 -8.80
N LEU A 22 -4.51 -7.39 -8.38
CA LEU A 22 -4.00 -8.74 -8.78
C LEU A 22 -4.29 -9.82 -7.71
N LEU A 23 -5.21 -10.70 -8.06
CA LEU A 23 -4.98 -12.15 -7.94
C LEU A 23 -4.89 -12.71 -9.36
N MET A 24 -3.93 -13.61 -9.55
CA MET A 24 -3.68 -14.53 -10.69
C MET A 24 -2.64 -14.12 -11.77
N PRO A 25 -1.72 -15.04 -12.12
CA PRO A 25 -0.85 -15.00 -13.29
C PRO A 25 -1.52 -15.65 -14.52
N THR A 26 -1.11 -15.25 -15.73
CA THR A 26 -1.40 -15.96 -16.98
C THR A 26 -0.13 -16.56 -17.54
N HIS A 27 -0.12 -17.88 -17.79
CA HIS A 27 0.54 -18.46 -18.95
C HIS A 27 -0.10 -19.80 -19.33
N THR A 28 -0.79 -19.81 -20.46
CA THR A 28 -0.91 -20.97 -21.36
C THR A 28 -0.72 -20.48 -22.77
N THR A 29 0.42 -20.76 -23.37
CA THR A 29 0.60 -20.70 -24.82
C THR A 29 0.70 -22.12 -25.35
N SER A 30 -0.38 -22.57 -25.98
CA SER A 30 -0.35 -23.69 -26.91
C SER A 30 0.27 -23.22 -28.22
N VAL A 31 1.24 -23.97 -28.77
CA VAL A 31 1.62 -23.85 -30.18
C VAL A 31 1.53 -25.24 -30.81
N SER A 32 0.63 -25.38 -31.77
CA SER A 32 0.59 -26.48 -32.74
C SER A 32 1.09 -25.98 -34.10
N GLY A 33 1.93 -26.75 -34.80
CA GLY A 33 2.33 -26.42 -36.18
C GLY A 33 3.48 -27.25 -36.76
N GLU A 34 3.16 -28.50 -37.09
CA GLU A 34 3.73 -29.47 -38.05
C GLU A 34 5.00 -29.23 -38.94
N LYS A 35 5.88 -30.27 -38.91
CA LYS A 35 6.60 -31.04 -39.97
C LYS A 35 7.48 -30.38 -41.06
N VAL A 36 8.73 -30.87 -41.12
CA VAL A 36 9.41 -31.39 -42.34
C VAL A 36 10.28 -32.61 -41.97
N ALA A 37 10.30 -33.64 -42.82
CA ALA A 37 10.97 -34.94 -42.66
C ALA A 37 12.22 -35.09 -43.56
N SER A 38 13.17 -35.98 -43.17
CA SER A 38 14.01 -36.85 -44.04
C SER A 38 15.10 -37.54 -43.17
N GLU A 39 14.93 -38.83 -42.85
CA GLU A 39 15.68 -39.99 -43.36
C GLU A 39 17.18 -40.07 -43.00
N ASN A 40 17.52 -40.97 -42.06
CA ASN A 40 18.42 -42.11 -42.31
C ASN A 40 18.56 -42.98 -41.04
N ALA A 41 18.08 -44.22 -41.13
CA ALA A 41 18.48 -45.38 -40.31
C ALA A 41 19.25 -46.34 -41.26
N PRO A 42 20.10 -47.29 -40.81
CA PRO A 42 19.68 -48.34 -39.87
C PRO A 42 20.78 -48.89 -38.92
N SER A 43 20.38 -49.40 -37.74
CA SER A 43 20.56 -50.81 -37.31
C SER A 43 20.23 -51.01 -35.81
N THR A 44 19.22 -51.84 -35.55
CA THR A 44 18.86 -52.54 -34.29
C THR A 44 19.62 -53.89 -34.21
N PRO A 45 19.49 -54.75 -33.16
CA PRO A 45 18.82 -54.61 -31.84
C PRO A 45 19.63 -55.17 -30.63
N GLU A 46 19.25 -54.82 -29.39
CA GLU A 46 18.86 -55.79 -28.33
C GLU A 46 18.62 -55.10 -26.98
N GLU A 47 17.34 -55.11 -26.59
CA GLU A 47 16.80 -55.37 -25.24
C GLU A 47 17.75 -55.30 -24.02
N ALA A 48 17.55 -54.25 -23.23
CA ALA A 48 17.53 -54.37 -21.76
C ALA A 48 16.51 -53.36 -21.22
N ALA A 49 15.40 -53.89 -20.70
CA ALA A 49 14.39 -53.15 -19.96
C ALA A 49 15.03 -52.53 -18.70
N GLY A 50 15.41 -51.26 -18.78
CA GLY A 50 15.82 -50.44 -17.65
C GLY A 50 14.68 -49.52 -17.27
N ALA A 51 14.08 -49.75 -16.11
CA ALA A 51 13.05 -48.93 -15.52
C ALA A 51 13.49 -47.46 -15.44
N ILE A 52 12.75 -46.57 -16.09
CA ILE A 52 12.78 -45.15 -15.77
C ILE A 52 12.11 -45.01 -14.42
N SER A 53 12.93 -44.87 -13.38
CA SER A 53 12.51 -44.42 -12.06
C SER A 53 11.93 -43.02 -12.21
N THR A 54 10.61 -42.92 -12.21
CA THR A 54 9.92 -41.72 -11.76
C THR A 54 10.21 -41.58 -10.28
N ALA A 55 11.23 -40.79 -9.96
CA ALA A 55 11.45 -40.30 -8.60
C ALA A 55 10.23 -39.42 -8.24
N ASN A 56 9.22 -40.04 -7.65
CA ASN A 56 8.27 -39.35 -6.79
C ASN A 56 9.11 -38.71 -5.68
N GLN A 57 9.36 -37.40 -5.77
CA GLN A 57 9.69 -36.61 -4.60
C GLN A 57 8.43 -36.66 -3.70
N GLN A 58 8.39 -37.64 -2.80
CA GLN A 58 7.51 -37.57 -1.65
C GLN A 58 7.99 -36.38 -0.82
N THR A 59 7.29 -35.26 -0.91
CA THR A 59 7.47 -34.14 0.03
C THR A 59 7.29 -34.71 1.43
N GLU A 60 8.36 -34.71 2.23
CA GLU A 60 8.32 -35.25 3.58
C GLU A 60 7.42 -34.35 4.44
N LEU A 61 6.27 -34.88 4.86
CA LEU A 61 5.31 -34.13 5.69
C LEU A 61 5.92 -33.84 7.06
N GLN A 62 5.78 -32.59 7.50
CA GLN A 62 6.25 -32.08 8.78
C GLN A 62 5.37 -32.58 9.93
N THR A 63 5.96 -32.80 11.12
CA THR A 63 5.18 -33.07 12.34
C THR A 63 4.99 -31.76 13.09
N PHE A 64 3.76 -31.46 13.52
CA PHE A 64 3.48 -30.28 14.32
C PHE A 64 3.76 -30.56 15.80
N ASP A 65 4.49 -29.67 16.46
CA ASP A 65 4.73 -29.70 17.91
C ASP A 65 3.71 -28.80 18.61
N ASP A 66 2.70 -29.43 19.22
CA ASP A 66 1.68 -28.73 20.00
C ASP A 66 2.13 -28.49 21.46
N SER A 67 3.24 -27.78 21.61
CA SER A 67 3.73 -27.37 22.93
C SER A 67 2.86 -26.24 23.51
N PRO A 68 2.44 -26.29 24.79
CA PRO A 68 1.61 -25.24 25.38
C PRO A 68 2.31 -23.89 25.39
N LEU A 69 1.54 -22.80 25.47
CA LEU A 69 2.13 -21.47 25.62
C LEU A 69 2.85 -21.38 26.96
N GLU A 70 4.16 -21.15 26.95
CA GLU A 70 4.92 -20.92 28.18
C GLU A 70 4.50 -19.57 28.80
N THR A 71 3.83 -19.60 29.94
CA THR A 71 3.29 -18.41 30.61
C THR A 71 4.35 -17.75 31.50
N GLY A 72 5.34 -17.09 30.87
CA GLY A 72 6.34 -16.28 31.56
C GLY A 72 5.95 -14.81 31.75
N LEU A 73 5.40 -14.18 30.69
CA LEU A 73 4.97 -12.77 30.67
C LEU A 73 3.56 -12.64 30.10
N SER A 74 2.77 -11.73 30.67
CA SER A 74 1.47 -11.33 30.14
C SER A 74 1.60 -10.53 28.83
N ALA A 75 0.53 -10.46 28.03
CA ALA A 75 0.51 -9.67 26.80
C ALA A 75 0.78 -8.17 27.06
N VAL A 76 0.29 -7.64 28.19
CA VAL A 76 0.52 -6.24 28.60
C VAL A 76 1.99 -6.01 28.97
N GLU A 77 2.63 -6.96 29.64
CA GLU A 77 4.07 -6.89 29.92
C GLU A 77 4.89 -6.96 28.64
N CYS A 78 4.47 -7.76 27.67
CA CYS A 78 5.12 -7.82 26.37
C CYS A 78 4.99 -6.55 25.56
N LEU A 79 3.83 -5.89 25.57
CA LEU A 79 3.69 -4.56 24.97
C LEU A 79 4.61 -3.53 25.65
N ARG A 80 4.71 -3.58 26.97
CA ARG A 80 5.59 -2.66 27.71
C ARG A 80 7.06 -2.91 27.40
N ALA A 81 7.50 -4.17 27.38
CA ALA A 81 8.86 -4.56 27.02
C ALA A 81 9.21 -4.17 25.58
N ALA A 82 8.28 -4.39 24.63
CA ALA A 82 8.44 -3.94 23.25
C ALA A 82 8.55 -2.41 23.15
N GLY A 83 7.76 -1.65 23.94
CA GLY A 83 7.87 -0.20 24.01
C GLY A 83 9.21 0.30 24.53
N LEU A 84 9.75 -0.35 25.57
CA LEU A 84 11.10 -0.05 26.08
C LEU A 84 12.19 -0.40 25.05
N GLY A 85 12.04 -1.53 24.36
CA GLY A 85 12.93 -1.93 23.27
C GLY A 85 12.94 -0.90 22.13
N ALA A 86 11.76 -0.44 21.70
CA ALA A 86 11.60 0.56 20.67
C ALA A 86 12.19 1.92 21.09
N ASP A 87 11.97 2.37 22.33
CA ASP A 87 12.56 3.62 22.85
C ASP A 87 14.09 3.55 22.90
N ALA A 88 14.65 2.41 23.32
CA ALA A 88 16.10 2.22 23.34
C ALA A 88 16.71 2.19 21.93
N GLN A 89 16.06 1.49 20.98
CA GLN A 89 16.48 1.51 19.57
C GLN A 89 16.40 2.92 18.98
N TYR A 90 15.33 3.66 19.28
CA TYR A 90 15.16 5.05 18.85
C TYR A 90 16.28 5.94 19.38
N LYS A 91 16.60 5.87 20.68
CA LYS A 91 17.71 6.60 21.30
C LYS A 91 19.07 6.21 20.72
N GLN A 92 19.30 4.91 20.48
CA GLN A 92 20.52 4.42 19.86
C GLN A 92 20.67 4.99 18.44
N GLN A 93 19.57 5.04 17.68
CA GLN A 93 19.56 5.64 16.35
C GLN A 93 19.84 7.14 16.39
N GLN A 94 19.28 7.89 17.35
CA GLN A 94 19.61 9.31 17.53
C GLN A 94 21.11 9.52 17.81
N GLN A 95 21.71 8.68 18.66
CA GLN A 95 23.15 8.73 18.92
C GLN A 95 23.98 8.41 17.69
N ARG A 96 23.55 7.46 16.84
CA ARG A 96 24.22 7.12 15.58
C ARG A 96 24.19 8.28 14.61
N THR A 97 23.03 8.91 14.45
CA THR A 97 22.87 10.12 13.64
C THR A 97 23.76 11.26 14.13
N LEU A 98 23.85 11.46 15.45
CA LEU A 98 24.72 12.47 16.04
C LEU A 98 26.20 12.20 15.72
N MET A 99 26.65 10.95 15.86
CA MET A 99 28.02 10.57 15.50
C MET A 99 28.29 10.78 14.01
N ALA A 100 27.37 10.37 13.14
CA ALA A 100 27.47 10.60 11.70
C ALA A 100 27.59 12.10 11.36
N TRP A 101 26.81 12.94 12.04
CA TRP A 101 26.92 14.40 11.90
C TRP A 101 28.30 14.91 12.32
N GLN A 102 28.83 14.46 13.47
CA GLN A 102 30.15 14.85 13.96
C GLN A 102 31.26 14.42 12.99
N LEU A 103 31.18 13.23 12.42
CA LEU A 103 32.14 12.73 11.43
C LEU A 103 32.13 13.60 10.16
N TYR A 104 30.95 13.94 9.66
CA TYR A 104 30.82 14.86 8.52
C TYR A 104 31.40 16.25 8.86
N GLU A 105 31.10 16.83 10.03
CA GLU A 105 31.66 18.12 10.46
C GLU A 105 33.19 18.08 10.65
N GLN A 106 33.75 16.91 10.96
CA GLN A 106 35.20 16.69 11.03
C GLN A 106 35.86 16.54 9.65
N GLY A 107 35.08 16.54 8.57
CA GLY A 107 35.56 16.54 7.20
C GLY A 107 35.44 15.19 6.47
N GLU A 108 34.77 14.19 7.06
CA GLU A 108 34.49 12.95 6.35
C GLU A 108 33.55 13.20 5.16
N PRO A 109 33.77 12.56 3.98
CA PRO A 109 32.91 12.74 2.82
C PRO A 109 31.46 12.36 3.13
N LEU A 110 30.51 13.21 2.70
CA LEU A 110 29.07 13.00 2.94
C LEU A 110 28.59 11.63 2.45
N LEU A 111 29.04 11.21 1.26
CA LEU A 111 28.64 9.94 0.67
C LEU A 111 29.11 8.77 1.54
N ASP A 112 30.37 8.76 1.96
CA ASP A 112 30.94 7.70 2.81
C ASP A 112 30.19 7.56 4.15
N VAL A 113 29.81 8.67 4.77
CA VAL A 113 29.06 8.68 6.04
C VAL A 113 27.63 8.19 5.83
N ALA A 114 26.96 8.63 4.76
CA ALA A 114 25.62 8.17 4.40
C ALA A 114 25.60 6.67 4.10
N ASP A 115 26.61 6.20 3.37
CA ASP A 115 26.79 4.78 3.05
C ASP A 115 27.02 3.94 4.30
N ALA A 116 27.82 4.42 5.25
CA ALA A 116 28.00 3.74 6.53
C ALA A 116 26.69 3.63 7.35
N LEU A 117 25.78 4.61 7.25
CA LEU A 117 24.44 4.52 7.84
C LEU A 117 23.51 3.59 7.07
N ALA A 118 23.66 3.52 5.74
CA ALA A 118 22.83 2.71 4.85
C ALA A 118 23.03 1.20 4.99
N VAL A 119 24.15 0.74 5.56
CA VAL A 119 24.43 -0.69 5.80
C VAL A 119 23.38 -1.33 6.71
N ASP A 120 22.91 -0.62 7.74
CA ASP A 120 21.85 -1.13 8.62
C ASP A 120 20.47 -0.90 8.02
N ASP A 121 20.27 0.24 7.35
CA ASP A 121 19.00 0.66 6.77
C ASP A 121 19.24 1.75 5.73
N PHE A 122 19.01 1.43 4.46
CA PHE A 122 19.21 2.34 3.33
C PHE A 122 18.51 3.70 3.52
N ASP A 123 17.29 3.69 4.09
CA ASP A 123 16.51 4.91 4.28
C ASP A 123 17.21 5.86 5.26
N LYS A 124 17.94 5.35 6.26
CA LYS A 124 18.70 6.19 7.20
C LYS A 124 19.85 6.91 6.51
N GLY A 125 20.61 6.21 5.67
CA GLY A 125 21.67 6.81 4.87
C GLY A 125 21.14 7.87 3.91
N ARG A 126 20.02 7.55 3.22
CA ARG A 126 19.33 8.48 2.34
C ARG A 126 18.87 9.74 3.07
N ASP A 127 18.23 9.60 4.22
CA ASP A 127 17.67 10.71 4.98
C ASP A 127 18.79 11.61 5.53
N PHE A 128 19.89 11.03 6.02
CA PHE A 128 21.08 11.79 6.41
C PHE A 128 21.67 12.57 5.23
N TYR A 129 21.84 11.90 4.08
CA TYR A 129 22.36 12.52 2.85
C TYR A 129 21.49 13.71 2.41
N ARG A 130 20.17 13.52 2.35
CA ARG A 130 19.20 14.56 1.99
C ARG A 130 19.19 15.71 2.98
N PHE A 131 19.29 15.43 4.27
CA PHE A 131 19.32 16.44 5.31
C PHE A 131 20.51 17.38 5.15
N VAL A 132 21.72 16.84 4.95
CA VAL A 132 22.93 17.63 4.73
C VAL A 132 22.80 18.47 3.45
N LYS A 133 22.35 17.87 2.34
CA LYS A 133 22.19 18.58 1.07
C LYS A 133 21.13 19.68 1.11
N LEU A 134 20.00 19.44 1.80
CA LEU A 134 18.98 20.45 2.02
C LEU A 134 19.53 21.61 2.86
N ARG A 135 20.33 21.34 3.89
CA ARG A 135 21.00 22.39 4.68
C ARG A 135 21.92 23.23 3.82
N GLU A 136 22.81 22.61 3.05
CA GLU A 136 23.72 23.30 2.13
C GLU A 136 22.93 24.20 1.16
N ALA A 137 21.82 23.69 0.61
CA ALA A 137 20.97 24.44 -0.29
C ALA A 137 20.28 25.63 0.40
N VAL A 138 19.68 25.43 1.57
CA VAL A 138 18.99 26.49 2.34
C VAL A 138 19.96 27.60 2.74
N LEU A 139 21.16 27.26 3.22
CA LEU A 139 22.19 28.25 3.58
C LEU A 139 22.66 29.04 2.37
N THR A 140 22.86 28.37 1.22
CA THR A 140 23.24 29.04 -0.02
C THR A 140 22.14 29.98 -0.53
N ALA A 141 20.87 29.64 -0.28
CA ALA A 141 19.70 30.41 -0.72
C ALA A 141 19.21 31.45 0.31
N GLU A 142 19.91 31.68 1.42
CA GLU A 142 19.45 32.54 2.52
C GLU A 142 19.03 33.94 2.07
N SER A 143 19.80 34.56 1.17
CA SER A 143 19.54 35.90 0.64
C SER A 143 18.21 35.99 -0.14
N PHE A 144 17.80 34.90 -0.80
CA PHE A 144 16.52 34.80 -1.48
C PHE A 144 15.39 34.46 -0.49
N LEU A 145 15.60 33.45 0.36
CA LEU A 145 14.58 32.99 1.30
C LEU A 145 14.18 34.09 2.29
N SER A 146 15.11 34.97 2.68
CA SER A 146 14.85 36.10 3.57
C SER A 146 13.91 37.18 3.00
N GLN A 147 13.65 37.18 1.68
CA GLN A 147 12.84 38.20 1.01
C GLN A 147 11.34 38.09 1.29
N SER A 148 10.86 36.89 1.66
CA SER A 148 9.45 36.64 1.93
C SER A 148 9.22 36.21 3.39
N GLU A 149 8.02 36.44 3.92
CA GLU A 149 7.67 35.96 5.27
C GLU A 149 7.71 34.42 5.38
N PRO A 150 7.13 33.64 4.44
CA PRO A 150 7.25 32.19 4.47
C PRO A 150 8.69 31.69 4.38
N GLY A 151 9.54 32.35 3.59
CA GLY A 151 10.96 31.99 3.51
C GLY A 151 11.75 32.33 4.78
N ARG A 152 11.43 33.43 5.47
CA ARG A 152 12.00 33.73 6.80
C ARG A 152 11.57 32.71 7.86
N GLU A 153 10.33 32.23 7.81
CA GLU A 153 9.86 31.16 8.69
C GLU A 153 10.61 29.85 8.41
N LEU A 154 10.76 29.48 7.14
CA LEU A 154 11.56 28.32 6.72
C LEU A 154 12.99 28.42 7.25
N LEU A 155 13.65 29.59 7.11
CA LEU A 155 15.00 29.80 7.64
C LEU A 155 15.06 29.65 9.17
N ARG A 156 14.06 30.16 9.90
CA ARG A 156 14.03 30.03 11.37
C ARG A 156 13.89 28.56 11.80
N SER A 157 12.97 27.83 11.18
CA SER A 157 12.78 26.40 11.44
C SER A 157 13.99 25.58 11.04
N ALA A 158 14.56 25.85 9.86
CA ALA A 158 15.81 25.24 9.38
C ALA A 158 16.96 25.47 10.37
N ASN A 159 17.16 26.70 10.86
CA ASN A 159 18.19 26.99 11.84
C ASN A 159 18.00 26.23 13.16
N SER A 160 16.77 26.11 13.63
CA SER A 160 16.45 25.30 14.82
C SER A 160 16.77 23.81 14.61
N VAL A 161 16.34 23.28 13.48
CA VAL A 161 16.54 21.87 13.09
C VAL A 161 18.02 21.54 12.88
N PHE A 162 18.77 22.41 12.19
CA PHE A 162 20.20 22.22 11.90
C PHE A 162 21.10 22.37 13.12
N GLN A 163 20.64 23.05 14.18
CA GLN A 163 21.37 23.16 15.44
C GLN A 163 21.16 21.95 16.37
N LEU A 164 20.20 21.07 16.06
CA LEU A 164 19.80 19.95 16.92
C LEU A 164 19.77 18.56 16.23
N PRO A 165 20.76 18.16 15.40
CA PRO A 165 20.77 16.80 14.85
C PRO A 165 20.84 15.71 15.94
N ALA A 166 21.24 16.09 17.16
CA ALA A 166 21.41 15.21 18.33
C ALA A 166 20.12 14.61 18.91
N THR A 167 18.95 15.22 18.68
CA THR A 167 17.71 14.88 19.42
C THR A 167 16.50 14.61 18.52
N SER A 168 16.68 14.64 17.21
CA SER A 168 15.54 14.71 16.29
C SER A 168 15.54 13.57 15.28
N ASP A 169 14.36 13.02 15.07
CA ASP A 169 14.05 12.15 13.94
C ASP A 169 14.28 12.92 12.63
N LEU A 170 15.33 12.53 11.88
CA LEU A 170 15.70 13.20 10.62
C LEU A 170 14.58 13.13 9.59
N ALA A 171 13.86 12.00 9.50
CA ALA A 171 12.77 11.84 8.55
C ALA A 171 11.61 12.80 8.87
N LEU A 172 11.28 12.94 10.16
CA LEU A 172 10.27 13.90 10.62
C LEU A 172 10.69 15.34 10.32
N ASN A 173 11.94 15.70 10.62
CA ASN A 173 12.46 17.05 10.35
C ASN A 173 12.46 17.38 8.86
N LEU A 174 12.90 16.45 8.01
CA LEU A 174 12.85 16.60 6.56
C LEU A 174 11.42 16.85 6.10
N SER A 175 10.47 16.05 6.58
CA SER A 175 9.04 16.21 6.24
C SER A 175 8.49 17.59 6.64
N VAL A 176 8.90 18.11 7.81
CA VAL A 176 8.52 19.46 8.26
C VAL A 176 9.10 20.53 7.33
N LEU A 177 10.39 20.45 7.00
CA LEU A 177 11.05 21.42 6.12
C LEU A 177 10.50 21.38 4.69
N GLU A 178 10.25 20.19 4.14
CA GLU A 178 9.62 20.00 2.83
C GLU A 178 8.20 20.59 2.78
N ARG A 179 7.40 20.41 3.85
CA ARG A 179 6.09 21.04 3.96
C ARG A 179 6.18 22.57 3.96
N MET A 180 7.10 23.13 4.74
CA MET A 180 7.29 24.58 4.78
C MET A 180 7.79 25.15 3.45
N LEU A 181 8.68 24.43 2.77
CA LEU A 181 9.12 24.76 1.42
C LEU A 181 7.94 24.74 0.43
N ALA A 182 7.07 23.73 0.53
CA ALA A 182 5.83 23.66 -0.25
C ALA A 182 4.88 24.84 0.02
N GLU A 183 4.70 25.25 1.27
CA GLU A 183 3.88 26.41 1.65
C GLU A 183 4.46 27.74 1.12
N MET A 184 5.79 27.88 1.13
CA MET A 184 6.48 29.02 0.54
C MET A 184 6.20 29.09 -0.96
N TRP A 185 6.38 27.98 -1.69
CA TRP A 185 6.12 27.94 -3.13
C TRP A 185 4.65 28.12 -3.48
N GLN A 186 3.74 27.61 -2.66
CA GLN A 186 2.31 27.88 -2.81
C GLN A 186 1.99 29.37 -2.74
N THR A 187 2.68 30.12 -1.88
CA THR A 187 2.50 31.57 -1.75
C THR A 187 3.09 32.31 -2.95
N GLN A 188 4.24 31.86 -3.46
CA GLN A 188 4.91 32.46 -4.61
C GLN A 188 4.19 32.17 -5.93
N PHE A 189 3.56 30.99 -6.03
CA PHE A 189 2.97 30.46 -7.25
C PHE A 189 1.52 29.96 -7.01
N PRO A 190 0.61 30.81 -6.46
CA PRO A 190 -0.70 30.37 -5.99
C PRO A 190 -1.61 29.84 -7.11
N ASP A 191 -1.45 30.40 -8.32
CA ASP A 191 -2.26 30.06 -9.48
C ASP A 191 -1.96 28.67 -10.04
N ILE A 192 -0.74 28.16 -9.84
CA ILE A 192 -0.30 26.87 -10.40
C ILE A 192 -0.21 25.80 -9.32
N TRP A 193 0.02 26.19 -8.06
CA TRP A 193 0.11 25.26 -6.94
C TRP A 193 -1.23 24.58 -6.60
N ASN A 194 -2.34 25.28 -6.87
CA ASN A 194 -3.70 24.86 -6.49
C ASN A 194 -4.60 24.44 -7.66
N ARG A 195 -4.08 24.38 -8.90
CA ARG A 195 -4.87 23.96 -10.07
C ARG A 195 -4.78 22.45 -10.25
N VAL A 196 -5.90 21.84 -10.60
CA VAL A 196 -5.91 20.52 -11.24
C VAL A 196 -5.27 20.72 -12.62
N PRO A 197 -4.30 19.89 -13.02
CA PRO A 197 -3.49 20.18 -14.20
C PRO A 197 -4.33 19.89 -15.44
N ASP A 198 -4.36 20.84 -16.38
CA ASP A 198 -4.83 20.58 -17.74
C ASP A 198 -3.61 20.38 -18.66
N LYS A 199 -3.83 19.70 -19.78
CA LYS A 199 -2.80 19.46 -20.82
C LYS A 199 -2.38 20.74 -21.59
N GLY A 200 -2.83 21.93 -21.18
CA GLY A 200 -2.71 23.18 -21.95
C GLY A 200 -1.91 24.31 -21.29
N ASN A 201 -1.56 24.23 -20.00
CA ASN A 201 -1.01 25.36 -19.26
C ASN A 201 0.52 25.36 -19.07
N ILE A 202 1.29 24.48 -19.72
CA ILE A 202 2.74 24.42 -19.43
C ILE A 202 3.52 25.66 -19.84
N ASP A 203 3.24 26.26 -21.00
CA ASP A 203 3.93 27.50 -21.41
C ASP A 203 3.65 28.61 -20.40
N THR A 204 2.48 28.58 -19.76
CA THR A 204 2.13 29.44 -18.63
C THR A 204 2.97 29.11 -17.40
N TYR A 205 3.19 27.84 -17.07
CA TYR A 205 4.04 27.45 -15.92
C TYR A 205 5.51 27.81 -16.14
N ILE A 206 6.08 27.46 -17.30
CA ILE A 206 7.46 27.79 -17.66
C ILE A 206 7.65 29.31 -17.73
N SER A 207 6.73 30.05 -18.34
CA SER A 207 6.81 31.51 -18.38
C SER A 207 6.64 32.14 -17.00
N GLN A 208 5.84 31.56 -16.10
CA GLN A 208 5.73 32.02 -14.72
C GLN A 208 7.00 31.72 -13.90
N PHE A 209 7.64 30.56 -14.06
CA PHE A 209 8.94 30.31 -13.42
C PHE A 209 10.02 31.24 -13.94
N ARG A 210 10.12 31.41 -15.26
CA ARG A 210 11.11 32.30 -15.89
C ARG A 210 10.83 33.79 -15.65
N GLY A 211 9.56 34.16 -15.49
CA GLY A 211 9.12 35.52 -15.23
C GLY A 211 9.11 35.89 -13.74
N ALA A 212 9.20 34.90 -12.84
CA ALA A 212 9.36 35.14 -11.42
C ALA A 212 10.79 35.58 -11.12
N SER A 213 10.96 36.47 -10.14
CA SER A 213 12.27 36.90 -9.64
C SER A 213 12.94 35.82 -8.77
N VAL A 214 12.87 34.55 -9.19
CA VAL A 214 13.52 33.42 -8.54
C VAL A 214 14.84 33.14 -9.27
N PRO A 215 15.98 33.14 -8.57
CA PRO A 215 17.26 32.78 -9.17
C PRO A 215 17.23 31.39 -9.83
N SER A 216 17.85 31.25 -11.00
CA SER A 216 17.93 29.97 -11.73
C SER A 216 18.55 28.88 -10.88
N GLU A 217 19.54 29.22 -10.05
CA GLU A 217 20.22 28.30 -9.14
C GLU A 217 19.27 27.66 -8.13
N ILE A 218 18.17 28.34 -7.76
CA ILE A 218 17.14 27.81 -6.86
C ILE A 218 16.15 26.93 -7.62
N LEU A 219 15.75 27.34 -8.83
CA LEU A 219 14.87 26.56 -9.70
C LEU A 219 15.55 25.27 -10.20
N GLU A 220 16.87 25.24 -10.28
CA GLU A 220 17.67 24.07 -10.66
C GLU A 220 18.19 23.28 -9.45
N ASN A 221 17.98 23.76 -8.21
CA ASN A 221 18.38 23.02 -7.02
C ASN A 221 17.35 21.93 -6.69
N ARG A 222 17.77 20.67 -6.72
CA ARG A 222 16.90 19.50 -6.50
C ARG A 222 16.19 19.46 -5.14
N TYR A 223 16.71 20.14 -4.14
CA TYR A 223 16.20 20.15 -2.76
C TYR A 223 15.32 21.35 -2.45
N LEU A 224 15.45 22.43 -3.22
CA LEU A 224 14.65 23.65 -3.05
C LEU A 224 13.63 23.86 -4.15
N SER A 225 13.89 23.34 -5.34
CA SER A 225 13.14 23.66 -6.54
C SER A 225 11.69 23.20 -6.44
N PRO A 226 10.73 24.03 -6.89
CA PRO A 226 9.35 23.61 -7.02
C PRO A 226 9.14 22.71 -8.25
N VAL A 227 10.05 22.72 -9.23
CA VAL A 227 9.91 22.08 -10.54
C VAL A 227 9.63 20.57 -10.46
N PRO A 228 10.28 19.76 -9.60
CA PRO A 228 9.97 18.33 -9.47
C PRO A 228 8.50 18.03 -9.18
N ARG A 229 7.80 18.91 -8.43
CA ARG A 229 6.36 18.78 -8.20
C ARG A 229 5.57 18.97 -9.48
N PHE A 230 5.90 19.98 -10.29
CA PHE A 230 5.24 20.25 -11.57
C PHE A 230 5.55 19.16 -12.60
N TYR A 231 6.77 18.67 -12.61
CA TYR A 231 7.18 17.50 -13.38
C TYR A 231 6.32 16.27 -13.06
N MET A 232 6.20 15.91 -11.78
CA MET A 232 5.34 14.81 -11.32
C MET A 232 3.88 15.04 -11.75
N THR A 233 3.41 16.27 -11.60
CA THR A 233 2.07 16.68 -11.98
C THR A 233 1.80 16.45 -13.48
N SER A 234 2.76 16.82 -14.36
CA SER A 234 2.66 16.58 -15.81
C SER A 234 2.60 15.09 -16.15
N LEU A 235 3.40 14.26 -15.46
CA LEU A 235 3.36 12.80 -15.63
C LEU A 235 1.99 12.21 -15.26
N GLN A 236 1.42 12.65 -14.14
CA GLN A 236 0.13 12.16 -13.63
C GLN A 236 -1.05 12.47 -14.56
N VAL A 237 -0.97 13.51 -15.37
CA VAL A 237 -1.99 13.85 -16.38
C VAL A 237 -1.66 13.34 -17.79
N GLY A 238 -0.59 12.54 -17.93
CA GLY A 238 -0.16 11.96 -19.19
C GLY A 238 0.45 12.97 -20.18
N ASP A 239 0.89 14.14 -19.70
CA ASP A 239 1.51 15.17 -20.54
C ASP A 239 3.04 15.02 -20.55
N LEU A 240 3.51 14.03 -21.30
CA LEU A 240 4.93 13.67 -21.36
C LEU A 240 5.79 14.75 -22.05
N THR A 241 5.22 15.44 -23.04
CA THR A 241 5.88 16.58 -23.71
C THR A 241 6.19 17.67 -22.71
N SER A 242 5.23 17.95 -21.83
CA SER A 242 5.41 18.94 -20.77
C SER A 242 6.49 18.56 -19.76
N ALA A 243 6.44 17.31 -19.31
CA ALA A 243 7.45 16.76 -18.42
C ALA A 243 8.86 16.87 -19.03
N ALA A 244 9.01 16.55 -20.32
CA ALA A 244 10.28 16.68 -21.04
C ALA A 244 10.76 18.14 -21.17
N THR A 245 9.85 19.08 -21.46
CA THR A 245 10.17 20.51 -21.62
C THR A 245 10.64 21.16 -20.31
N LEU A 246 10.08 20.73 -19.17
CA LEU A 246 10.57 21.16 -17.85
C LEU A 246 12.02 20.74 -17.62
N LEU A 247 12.37 19.50 -17.98
CA LEU A 247 13.74 18.99 -17.84
C LEU A 247 14.72 19.67 -18.81
N ASP A 248 14.27 20.04 -20.01
CA ASP A 248 15.07 20.85 -20.95
C ASP A 248 15.33 22.27 -20.45
N THR A 249 14.36 22.83 -19.71
CA THR A 249 14.49 24.18 -19.16
C THR A 249 15.37 24.22 -17.91
N PHE A 250 15.36 23.15 -17.11
CA PHE A 250 16.07 23.06 -15.82
C PHE A 250 16.98 21.81 -15.79
N PRO A 251 18.01 21.73 -16.65
CA PRO A 251 18.82 20.52 -16.85
C PRO A 251 19.62 20.10 -15.62
N ALA A 252 19.95 21.00 -14.70
CA ALA A 252 20.68 20.63 -13.48
C ALA A 252 19.87 19.70 -12.56
N LEU A 253 18.54 19.62 -12.71
CA LEU A 253 17.71 18.65 -11.99
C LEU A 253 18.01 17.20 -12.39
N LEU A 254 18.59 16.96 -13.57
CA LEU A 254 18.95 15.63 -14.07
C LEU A 254 20.23 15.07 -13.44
N GLN A 255 21.00 15.88 -12.73
CA GLN A 255 22.25 15.44 -12.11
C GLN A 255 21.96 14.54 -10.90
N SER A 256 22.48 13.32 -10.93
CA SER A 256 22.36 12.32 -9.87
C SER A 256 23.74 11.70 -9.64
N ASP A 257 24.47 12.24 -8.68
CA ASP A 257 25.85 11.84 -8.40
C ASP A 257 25.92 10.70 -7.37
N ALA A 258 24.82 10.48 -6.63
CA ALA A 258 24.70 9.41 -5.66
C ALA A 258 23.41 8.60 -5.88
N ALA A 259 23.40 7.35 -5.42
CA ALA A 259 22.23 6.48 -5.52
C ALA A 259 21.01 7.01 -4.72
N TYR A 260 21.24 7.93 -3.77
CA TYR A 260 20.21 8.64 -3.01
C TYR A 260 19.45 9.72 -3.82
N GLU A 261 19.94 10.08 -5.02
CA GLU A 261 19.52 11.27 -5.77
C GLU A 261 18.67 10.95 -7.01
N ASN A 262 18.42 9.67 -7.33
CA ASN A 262 17.65 9.30 -8.52
C ASN A 262 16.12 9.44 -8.36
N GLN A 263 15.70 10.57 -7.77
CA GLN A 263 14.30 10.86 -7.45
C GLN A 263 13.45 11.15 -8.69
N LEU A 264 14.04 11.74 -9.75
CA LEU A 264 13.30 12.00 -10.99
C LEU A 264 12.96 10.72 -11.75
N MET A 265 13.87 9.74 -11.82
CA MET A 265 13.55 8.42 -12.37
C MET A 265 12.46 7.75 -11.55
N TYR A 266 12.61 7.74 -10.22
CA TYR A 266 11.58 7.20 -9.32
C TYR A 266 10.24 7.91 -9.52
N ALA A 267 10.25 9.24 -9.64
CA ALA A 267 9.05 10.04 -9.90
C ALA A 267 8.42 9.71 -11.25
N THR A 268 9.22 9.48 -12.29
CA THR A 268 8.77 9.04 -13.61
C THR A 268 8.06 7.70 -13.52
N LEU A 269 8.74 6.70 -12.95
CA LEU A 269 8.20 5.35 -12.83
C LEU A 269 6.91 5.34 -12.01
N ASN A 270 6.83 6.15 -10.96
CA ASN A 270 5.60 6.30 -10.18
C ASN A 270 4.53 7.12 -10.89
N GLY A 271 4.89 8.15 -11.66
CA GLY A 271 3.94 9.00 -12.37
C GLY A 271 3.26 8.26 -13.52
N LEU A 272 4.02 7.40 -14.22
CA LEU A 272 3.56 6.66 -15.40
C LEU A 272 2.74 5.41 -15.08
N HIS A 273 2.69 4.94 -13.83
CA HIS A 273 2.14 3.61 -13.49
C HIS A 273 0.69 3.34 -13.97
N LEU A 274 -0.12 4.38 -14.15
CA LEU A 274 -1.52 4.27 -14.63
C LEU A 274 -1.64 4.33 -16.15
N GLU A 275 -0.69 5.01 -16.80
CA GLU A 275 -0.73 5.34 -18.23
C GLU A 275 0.19 4.44 -19.06
N ILE A 276 1.11 3.72 -18.39
CA ILE A 276 2.11 2.91 -19.07
C ILE A 276 1.43 1.76 -19.83
N THR A 277 1.40 1.93 -21.15
CA THR A 277 0.83 1.02 -22.14
C THR A 277 1.82 0.93 -23.30
N GLU A 278 1.77 -0.16 -24.07
CA GLU A 278 2.56 -0.28 -25.31
C GLU A 278 2.34 0.95 -26.23
N LYS A 279 1.10 1.43 -26.33
CA LYS A 279 0.75 2.63 -27.10
C LYS A 279 1.49 3.88 -26.59
N LEU A 280 1.48 4.14 -25.27
CA LEU A 280 2.18 5.29 -24.70
C LEU A 280 3.69 5.19 -24.94
N VAL A 281 4.27 4.01 -24.69
CA VAL A 281 5.70 3.74 -24.85
C VAL A 281 6.16 3.94 -26.29
N SER A 282 5.29 3.68 -27.28
CA SER A 282 5.58 3.92 -28.69
C SER A 282 5.52 5.40 -29.14
N THR A 283 5.12 6.33 -28.27
CA THR A 283 4.98 7.75 -28.63
C THR A 283 6.33 8.47 -28.64
N GLU A 284 6.49 9.43 -29.56
CA GLU A 284 7.67 10.30 -29.60
C GLU A 284 7.87 11.08 -28.29
N ALA A 285 6.77 11.48 -27.64
CA ALA A 285 6.80 12.20 -26.37
C ALA A 285 7.37 11.35 -25.23
N PHE A 286 7.05 10.05 -25.20
CA PHE A 286 7.65 9.12 -24.26
C PHE A 286 9.15 8.95 -24.52
N THR A 287 9.55 8.68 -25.77
CA THR A 287 10.97 8.52 -26.12
C THR A 287 11.79 9.75 -25.74
N LYS A 288 11.31 10.94 -26.08
CA LYS A 288 11.96 12.22 -25.72
C LYS A 288 12.12 12.42 -24.23
N LEU A 289 11.14 12.01 -23.43
CA LEU A 289 11.24 12.09 -21.98
C LEU A 289 12.23 11.06 -21.45
N TRP A 290 12.13 9.80 -21.90
CA TRP A 290 12.93 8.68 -21.40
C TRP A 290 14.42 8.87 -21.64
N GLU A 291 14.80 9.37 -22.82
CA GLU A 291 16.21 9.66 -23.18
C GLU A 291 16.88 10.71 -22.28
N LYS A 292 16.10 11.57 -21.60
CA LYS A 292 16.64 12.62 -20.72
C LYS A 292 16.93 12.14 -19.31
N LEU A 293 16.27 11.08 -18.86
CA LEU A 293 16.30 10.68 -17.46
C LEU A 293 17.67 10.10 -17.09
N PRO A 294 18.18 10.38 -15.88
CA PRO A 294 19.47 9.87 -15.44
C PRO A 294 19.42 8.34 -15.26
N GLN A 295 20.25 7.64 -16.04
CA GLN A 295 20.41 6.18 -16.00
C GLN A 295 21.71 5.76 -15.28
N ALA A 296 22.56 6.71 -14.88
CA ALA A 296 23.89 6.41 -14.34
C ALA A 296 23.84 5.73 -12.96
N GLN A 297 22.88 6.11 -12.13
CA GLN A 297 22.66 5.54 -10.80
C GLN A 297 21.41 4.65 -10.81
N PRO A 298 21.41 3.54 -10.06
CA PRO A 298 20.21 2.71 -9.98
C PRO A 298 19.06 3.48 -9.35
N VAL A 299 17.83 3.19 -9.79
CA VAL A 299 16.64 3.61 -9.07
C VAL A 299 16.41 2.67 -7.88
N MET A 300 16.24 3.25 -6.70
CA MET A 300 16.11 2.52 -5.46
C MET A 300 14.65 2.16 -5.19
N LEU A 301 14.35 0.87 -5.11
CA LEU A 301 13.02 0.34 -4.83
C LEU A 301 13.03 -0.50 -3.54
N SER A 302 11.98 -0.44 -2.73
CA SER A 302 11.87 -1.33 -1.57
C SER A 302 11.24 -2.66 -1.97
N ARG A 303 11.85 -3.80 -1.56
CA ARG A 303 11.16 -5.11 -1.61
C ARG A 303 10.16 -5.27 -0.46
N ALA A 304 10.22 -4.42 0.57
CA ALA A 304 9.56 -4.64 1.85
C ALA A 304 8.05 -4.91 1.67
N LYS A 305 7.77 -6.20 1.77
CA LYS A 305 6.49 -6.89 1.78
C LYS A 305 5.67 -6.48 3.01
N LYS A 306 4.77 -5.51 2.87
CA LYS A 306 3.49 -5.48 3.62
C LYS A 306 2.30 -4.99 2.81
N MET A 307 2.52 -4.65 1.55
CA MET A 307 1.49 -4.25 0.61
C MET A 307 1.59 -5.19 -0.61
N PRO A 308 0.52 -5.89 -1.01
CA PRO A 308 0.50 -6.77 -2.19
C PRO A 308 0.91 -6.07 -3.49
N TRP A 309 0.85 -4.74 -3.52
CA TRP A 309 1.31 -3.84 -4.58
C TRP A 309 2.78 -3.52 -4.36
N GLY A 310 3.69 -4.36 -4.86
CA GLY A 310 5.07 -3.92 -5.11
C GLY A 310 5.04 -2.49 -5.67
N GLY A 311 5.87 -1.60 -5.13
CA GLY A 311 5.69 -0.14 -5.29
C GLY A 311 5.39 0.24 -6.74
N ARG A 312 4.50 1.22 -6.98
CA ARG A 312 4.00 1.60 -8.33
C ARG A 312 5.10 1.64 -9.40
N ALA A 313 6.30 2.10 -9.03
CA ALA A 313 7.50 2.05 -9.86
C ALA A 313 7.92 0.64 -10.33
N THR A 314 7.89 -0.40 -9.49
CA THR A 314 8.20 -1.81 -9.84
C THR A 314 7.29 -2.34 -10.95
N ARG A 315 5.99 -1.98 -10.96
CA ARG A 315 5.08 -2.36 -12.04
C ARG A 315 5.46 -1.68 -13.35
N THR A 316 5.75 -0.38 -13.30
CA THR A 316 6.18 0.37 -14.49
C THR A 316 7.49 -0.19 -15.05
N VAL A 317 8.45 -0.55 -14.18
CA VAL A 317 9.71 -1.21 -14.57
C VAL A 317 9.41 -2.47 -15.38
N LYS A 318 8.57 -3.37 -14.86
CA LYS A 318 8.23 -4.62 -15.54
C LYS A 318 7.67 -4.38 -16.95
N VAL A 319 6.71 -3.45 -17.08
CA VAL A 319 6.13 -3.11 -18.39
C VAL A 319 7.19 -2.54 -19.33
N LEU A 320 8.05 -1.65 -18.84
CA LEU A 320 9.15 -1.08 -19.63
C LEU A 320 10.13 -2.15 -20.12
N GLU A 321 10.52 -3.09 -19.24
CA GLU A 321 11.41 -4.21 -19.58
C GLU A 321 10.78 -5.15 -20.63
N GLU A 322 9.48 -5.46 -20.50
CA GLU A 322 8.72 -6.23 -21.50
C GLU A 322 8.67 -5.52 -22.87
N GLN A 323 8.70 -4.19 -22.86
CA GLN A 323 8.76 -3.35 -24.07
C GLN A 323 10.19 -3.07 -24.55
N GLY A 324 11.20 -3.71 -23.95
CA GLY A 324 12.61 -3.63 -24.37
C GLY A 324 13.41 -2.46 -23.80
N PHE A 325 12.88 -1.73 -22.81
CA PHE A 325 13.60 -0.67 -22.11
C PHE A 325 14.37 -1.26 -20.92
N SER A 326 15.66 -0.95 -20.82
CA SER A 326 16.46 -1.31 -19.64
C SER A 326 16.26 -0.28 -18.54
N VAL A 327 15.87 -0.74 -17.35
CA VAL A 327 15.79 0.09 -16.14
C VAL A 327 16.78 -0.45 -15.12
N HIS A 328 17.78 0.35 -14.75
CA HIS A 328 18.73 -0.05 -13.71
C HIS A 328 18.08 0.10 -12.33
N VAL A 329 17.60 -1.01 -11.76
CA VAL A 329 16.96 -1.06 -10.44
C VAL A 329 17.92 -1.67 -9.41
N ALA A 330 17.97 -1.07 -8.23
CA ALA A 330 18.52 -1.70 -7.03
C ALA A 330 17.47 -1.71 -5.92
N TYR A 331 17.52 -2.72 -5.07
CA TYR A 331 16.57 -2.86 -3.99
C TYR A 331 17.15 -2.44 -2.65
N THR A 332 16.44 -1.62 -1.89
CA THR A 332 16.94 -1.02 -0.65
C THR A 332 17.33 -2.04 0.43
N ASP A 333 16.72 -3.23 0.41
CA ASP A 333 16.95 -4.31 1.38
C ASP A 333 18.14 -5.21 1.04
N SER A 334 18.64 -5.11 -0.18
CA SER A 334 19.72 -5.93 -0.74
C SER A 334 20.75 -5.08 -1.46
N TYR A 335 20.71 -3.77 -1.22
CA TYR A 335 21.65 -2.83 -1.81
C TYR A 335 23.02 -3.02 -1.15
N ASP A 336 23.99 -3.45 -1.95
CA ASP A 336 25.37 -3.59 -1.50
C ASP A 336 26.00 -2.21 -1.37
N VAL A 337 25.94 -1.66 -0.17
CA VAL A 337 26.59 -0.41 0.17
C VAL A 337 28.06 -0.70 0.44
N THR A 338 28.95 -0.25 -0.44
CA THR A 338 30.40 -0.33 -0.21
C THR A 338 30.83 0.72 0.82
N ALA A 339 30.50 0.48 2.09
CA ALA A 339 30.83 1.38 3.19
C ALA A 339 32.26 1.16 3.72
N ARG A 340 32.92 2.27 4.08
CA ARG A 340 34.22 2.28 4.75
C ARG A 340 34.14 1.60 6.12
N GLN A 341 34.96 0.57 6.33
CA GLN A 341 34.95 -0.24 7.56
C GLN A 341 35.27 0.56 8.82
N ASP A 342 36.14 1.56 8.72
CA ASP A 342 36.47 2.45 9.84
C ASP A 342 35.28 3.34 10.27
N LEU A 343 34.44 3.78 9.32
CA LEU A 343 33.22 4.53 9.64
C LEU A 343 32.15 3.61 10.24
N LEU A 344 31.99 2.40 9.70
CA LEU A 344 31.09 1.38 10.26
C LEU A 344 31.44 1.06 11.71
N GLN A 345 32.73 0.89 12.02
CA GLN A 345 33.17 0.62 13.38
C GLN A 345 32.86 1.80 14.33
N GLN A 346 33.08 3.05 13.89
CA GLN A 346 32.80 4.23 14.70
C GLN A 346 31.30 4.41 14.98
N LEU A 347 30.44 4.16 13.98
CA LEU A 347 28.98 4.21 14.13
C LEU A 347 28.41 3.01 14.89
N GLY A 348 29.09 1.85 14.81
CA GLY A 348 28.71 0.61 15.48
C GLY A 348 29.00 0.59 16.99
N ASN A 349 29.93 1.42 17.47
CA ASN A 349 30.37 1.48 18.87
C ASN A 349 29.35 2.15 19.83
N ILE A 350 28.11 2.34 19.40
CA ILE A 350 27.03 2.91 20.22
C ILE A 350 26.34 1.75 20.94
N GLY A 351 26.67 1.59 22.22
CA GLY A 351 26.16 0.52 23.07
C GLY A 351 24.63 0.49 23.16
N SER A 352 24.07 -0.70 23.41
CA SER A 352 22.64 -0.84 23.70
C SER A 352 22.30 -0.09 24.99
N ALA A 353 21.23 0.71 24.96
CA ALA A 353 20.71 1.41 26.14
C ALA A 353 19.91 0.48 27.08
N LEU A 354 19.74 -0.79 26.73
CA LEU A 354 18.93 -1.75 27.49
C LEU A 354 19.76 -2.53 28.51
N ASP A 355 19.25 -2.60 29.74
CA ASP A 355 19.76 -3.52 30.76
C ASP A 355 19.43 -5.00 30.42
N ASP A 356 20.10 -5.93 31.12
CA ASP A 356 19.97 -7.37 30.87
C ASP A 356 18.57 -7.92 31.18
N ASP A 357 17.87 -7.37 32.17
CA ASP A 357 16.50 -7.79 32.53
C ASP A 357 15.52 -7.41 31.41
N THR A 358 15.61 -6.17 30.90
CA THR A 358 14.77 -5.70 29.80
C THR A 358 15.01 -6.52 28.53
N ARG A 359 16.27 -6.87 28.21
CA ARG A 359 16.57 -7.78 27.10
C ARG A 359 15.96 -9.15 27.28
N ALA A 360 16.11 -9.76 28.46
CA ALA A 360 15.53 -11.07 28.75
C ALA A 360 13.99 -11.06 28.58
N ARG A 361 13.32 -9.98 29.01
CA ARG A 361 11.87 -9.81 28.82
C ARG A 361 11.49 -9.69 27.35
N ILE A 362 12.22 -8.92 26.55
CA ILE A 362 11.98 -8.80 25.10
C ILE A 362 12.10 -10.19 24.45
N THR A 363 13.15 -10.95 24.76
CA THR A 363 13.34 -12.30 24.22
C THR A 363 12.21 -13.25 24.61
N GLN A 364 11.72 -13.20 25.86
CA GLN A 364 10.55 -13.99 26.27
C GLN A 364 9.30 -13.61 25.47
N CYS A 365 9.13 -12.33 25.14
CA CYS A 365 8.02 -11.86 24.32
C CYS A 365 8.14 -12.25 22.85
N GLU A 366 9.35 -12.27 22.30
CA GLU A 366 9.63 -12.81 20.96
C GLU A 366 9.31 -14.30 20.88
N GLN A 367 9.67 -15.08 21.91
CA GLN A 367 9.32 -16.51 22.01
C GLN A 367 7.80 -16.71 22.07
N ARG A 368 7.11 -15.89 22.88
CA ARG A 368 5.64 -15.86 22.93
C ARG A 368 5.04 -15.56 21.55
N GLN A 369 5.56 -14.56 20.84
CA GLN A 369 5.08 -14.19 19.51
C GLN A 369 5.31 -15.32 18.50
N ALA A 370 6.49 -15.94 18.52
CA ALA A 370 6.82 -17.10 17.69
C ALA A 370 5.85 -18.28 17.93
N TRP A 371 5.41 -18.48 19.18
CA TRP A 371 4.39 -19.49 19.50
C TRP A 371 3.04 -19.22 18.82
N PHE A 372 2.59 -17.96 18.75
CA PHE A 372 1.38 -17.57 18.01
C PHE A 372 1.57 -17.76 16.51
N ASP A 373 2.72 -17.38 15.97
CA ASP A 373 2.99 -17.42 14.53
C ASP A 373 3.16 -18.87 14.02
N ALA A 374 3.70 -19.77 14.84
CA ALA A 374 3.72 -21.20 14.56
C ALA A 374 2.30 -21.80 14.41
N ARG A 375 1.30 -21.21 15.07
CA ARG A 375 -0.12 -21.61 15.06
C ARG A 375 -0.98 -20.82 14.08
N GLN A 376 -0.36 -20.06 13.19
CA GLN A 376 -1.03 -19.49 12.03
C GLN A 376 -0.96 -20.45 10.85
N PHE A 377 -2.12 -20.76 10.27
CA PHE A 377 -2.28 -21.72 9.21
C PHE A 377 -2.94 -21.08 7.97
N THR A 378 -2.51 -21.52 6.80
CA THR A 378 -3.25 -21.36 5.55
C THR A 378 -3.68 -22.75 5.05
N PRO A 379 -4.64 -22.87 4.13
CA PRO A 379 -4.97 -24.15 3.51
C PRO A 379 -3.73 -24.87 2.94
N GLU A 380 -2.81 -24.14 2.33
CA GLU A 380 -1.57 -24.69 1.75
C GLU A 380 -0.58 -25.16 2.82
N LYS A 381 -0.39 -24.36 3.88
CA LYS A 381 0.50 -24.71 4.99
C LYS A 381 0.03 -25.98 5.70
N LEU A 382 -1.29 -26.18 5.83
CA LEU A 382 -1.84 -27.40 6.45
C LEU A 382 -1.59 -28.66 5.64
N ALA A 383 -1.48 -28.56 4.31
CA ALA A 383 -1.16 -29.69 3.45
C ALA A 383 0.26 -30.23 3.67
N GLN A 384 1.13 -29.45 4.31
CA GLN A 384 2.52 -29.81 4.60
C GLN A 384 2.69 -30.60 5.90
N TYR A 385 1.67 -30.66 6.76
CA TYR A 385 1.72 -31.35 8.05
C TYR A 385 1.13 -32.77 7.98
N ARG A 386 1.73 -33.68 8.76
CA ARG A 386 1.15 -35.00 9.07
C ARG A 386 -0.13 -34.82 9.89
N GLU A 387 -1.06 -35.75 9.70
CA GLU A 387 -2.27 -35.82 10.52
C GLU A 387 -1.91 -36.01 12.00
N SER A 388 -2.58 -35.24 12.85
CA SER A 388 -2.50 -35.28 14.30
C SER A 388 -3.81 -34.72 14.85
N PRO A 389 -4.21 -35.05 16.10
CA PRO A 389 -5.47 -34.55 16.65
C PRO A 389 -5.65 -33.03 16.54
N PHE A 390 -4.56 -32.28 16.77
CA PHE A 390 -4.54 -30.82 16.62
C PHE A 390 -4.74 -30.40 15.16
N ILE A 391 -3.92 -30.94 14.22
CA ILE A 391 -4.02 -30.60 12.79
C ILE A 391 -5.39 -30.98 12.21
N ASP A 392 -5.96 -32.10 12.61
CA ASP A 392 -7.30 -32.53 12.18
C ASP A 392 -8.37 -31.57 12.69
N LYS A 393 -8.22 -31.06 13.92
CA LYS A 393 -9.10 -30.01 14.45
C LYS A 393 -9.00 -28.72 13.63
N VAL A 394 -7.79 -28.29 13.26
CA VAL A 394 -7.60 -27.11 12.41
C VAL A 394 -8.25 -27.32 11.04
N LYS A 395 -7.99 -28.46 10.38
CA LYS A 395 -8.55 -28.79 9.05
C LYS A 395 -10.07 -28.80 9.03
N ASN A 396 -10.72 -29.24 10.11
CA ASN A 396 -12.17 -29.33 10.22
C ASN A 396 -12.82 -28.08 10.84
N SER A 397 -12.06 -27.02 11.07
CA SER A 397 -12.56 -25.79 11.69
C SER A 397 -13.45 -24.96 10.75
N PRO A 398 -14.43 -24.19 11.28
CA PRO A 398 -15.20 -23.26 10.47
C PRO A 398 -14.31 -22.18 9.83
N GLU A 399 -13.16 -21.85 10.44
CA GLU A 399 -12.18 -20.94 9.88
C GLU A 399 -11.54 -21.47 8.60
N ILE A 400 -11.10 -22.75 8.56
CA ILE A 400 -10.58 -23.36 7.33
C ILE A 400 -11.67 -23.48 6.29
N ARG A 401 -12.86 -23.94 6.69
CA ARG A 401 -14.00 -24.06 5.78
C ARG A 401 -14.33 -22.73 5.11
N HIS A 402 -14.36 -21.65 5.89
CA HIS A 402 -14.56 -20.31 5.35
C HIS A 402 -13.49 -19.97 4.30
N CYS A 403 -12.22 -20.28 4.52
CA CYS A 403 -11.18 -20.02 3.53
C CYS A 403 -11.27 -20.91 2.29
N THR A 404 -11.76 -22.15 2.39
CA THR A 404 -11.87 -23.08 1.25
C THR A 404 -13.15 -22.89 0.44
N GLU A 405 -14.27 -22.54 1.10
CA GLU A 405 -15.60 -22.44 0.49
C GLU A 405 -16.01 -21.00 0.16
N ASN A 406 -15.53 -20.02 0.94
CA ASN A 406 -15.77 -18.59 0.75
C ASN A 406 -14.48 -17.89 0.34
N ILE A 407 -13.97 -18.30 -0.81
CA ILE A 407 -12.96 -17.52 -1.51
C ILE A 407 -13.66 -16.29 -2.08
N TRP A 408 -13.72 -15.22 -1.30
CA TRP A 408 -13.96 -13.83 -1.74
C TRP A 408 -12.95 -13.35 -2.82
N SER A 409 -12.21 -14.26 -3.46
CA SER A 409 -10.91 -13.99 -4.08
C SER A 409 -10.59 -14.74 -5.40
N SER A 410 -11.48 -15.56 -5.98
CA SER A 410 -11.26 -16.04 -7.36
C SER A 410 -12.23 -15.47 -8.40
N ASP A 411 -13.41 -15.00 -7.98
CA ASP A 411 -14.44 -14.49 -8.90
C ASP A 411 -14.79 -13.01 -8.70
N THR A 412 -14.51 -12.42 -7.54
CA THR A 412 -14.77 -11.00 -7.21
C THR A 412 -13.52 -10.12 -7.37
N SER A 413 -12.46 -10.62 -8.02
CA SER A 413 -11.33 -9.78 -8.38
C SER A 413 -11.81 -8.68 -9.32
N LEU A 414 -11.45 -7.43 -9.03
CA LEU A 414 -11.57 -6.37 -10.03
C LEU A 414 -10.91 -6.82 -11.34
N PRO A 415 -11.46 -6.44 -12.50
CA PRO A 415 -10.89 -6.74 -13.80
C PRO A 415 -9.39 -6.42 -13.81
N SER A 416 -8.58 -7.37 -14.27
CA SER A 416 -7.13 -7.18 -14.44
C SER A 416 -6.79 -5.98 -15.34
N GLN A 417 -7.76 -5.55 -16.16
CA GLN A 417 -7.72 -4.40 -17.07
C GLN A 417 -8.31 -3.10 -16.47
N MET A 418 -8.32 -2.93 -15.15
CA MET A 418 -8.92 -1.74 -14.50
C MET A 418 -8.42 -0.40 -15.08
N ASN A 419 -7.17 -0.31 -15.53
CA ASN A 419 -6.64 0.89 -16.19
C ASN A 419 -7.39 1.23 -17.50
N GLU A 420 -7.77 0.21 -18.28
CA GLU A 420 -8.55 0.38 -19.51
C GLU A 420 -9.98 0.85 -19.22
N LEU A 421 -10.53 0.50 -18.05
CA LEU A 421 -11.85 0.97 -17.59
C LEU A 421 -11.80 2.40 -17.05
N ILE A 422 -10.70 2.81 -16.41
CA ILE A 422 -10.57 4.13 -15.79
C ILE A 422 -10.20 5.22 -16.79
N ALA A 423 -9.34 4.91 -17.77
CA ALA A 423 -8.90 5.89 -18.77
C ALA A 423 -10.06 6.66 -19.42
N PRO A 424 -11.10 6.01 -20.01
CA PRO A 424 -12.21 6.72 -20.62
C PRO A 424 -13.03 7.52 -19.60
N LEU A 425 -13.22 7.00 -18.38
CA LEU A 425 -13.94 7.71 -17.32
C LEU A 425 -13.22 9.00 -16.91
N ARG A 426 -11.89 8.96 -16.86
CA ARG A 426 -11.02 10.10 -16.52
C ARG A 426 -11.01 11.13 -17.64
N ASP A 427 -10.85 10.71 -18.89
CA ASP A 427 -10.88 11.61 -20.04
C ASP A 427 -12.23 12.33 -20.13
N ALA A 428 -13.34 11.61 -19.93
CA ALA A 428 -14.65 12.22 -19.85
C ALA A 428 -14.75 13.20 -18.68
N MET A 429 -14.21 12.86 -17.51
CA MET A 429 -14.23 13.75 -16.34
C MET A 429 -13.45 15.05 -16.57
N GLN A 430 -12.29 14.98 -17.24
CA GLN A 430 -11.49 16.16 -17.60
C GLN A 430 -12.24 17.12 -18.53
N GLN A 431 -13.16 16.61 -19.34
CA GLN A 431 -13.95 17.39 -20.29
C GLN A 431 -15.30 17.85 -19.70
N THR A 432 -15.68 17.33 -18.53
CA THR A 432 -16.97 17.59 -17.90
C THR A 432 -16.86 18.76 -16.92
N THR A 433 -17.49 19.89 -17.25
CA THR A 433 -17.59 21.07 -16.36
C THR A 433 -18.89 21.11 -15.56
N ASP A 434 -19.93 20.43 -16.06
CA ASP A 434 -21.22 20.23 -15.42
C ASP A 434 -21.48 18.73 -15.34
N TRP A 435 -21.66 18.21 -14.13
CA TRP A 435 -21.80 16.77 -13.88
C TRP A 435 -23.00 16.15 -14.60
N GLN A 436 -24.05 16.93 -14.88
CA GLN A 436 -25.22 16.45 -15.63
C GLN A 436 -24.92 16.20 -17.11
N GLN A 437 -23.79 16.71 -17.61
CA GLN A 437 -23.32 16.51 -18.98
C GLN A 437 -22.29 15.39 -19.08
N TYR A 438 -22.02 14.67 -17.97
CA TYR A 438 -21.11 13.54 -17.99
C TYR A 438 -21.61 12.48 -18.98
N PRO A 439 -20.79 12.03 -19.94
CA PRO A 439 -21.25 11.29 -21.12
C PRO A 439 -21.45 9.79 -20.83
N VAL A 440 -22.39 9.47 -19.92
CA VAL A 440 -22.65 8.11 -19.42
C VAL A 440 -22.90 7.13 -20.57
N ASP A 441 -23.80 7.44 -21.50
CA ASP A 441 -24.14 6.53 -22.60
C ASP A 441 -22.93 6.21 -23.49
N ALA A 442 -22.14 7.23 -23.83
CA ALA A 442 -20.95 7.07 -24.67
C ALA A 442 -19.85 6.28 -23.96
N LEU A 443 -19.72 6.43 -22.64
CA LEU A 443 -18.77 5.67 -21.83
C LEU A 443 -19.19 4.21 -21.70
N LEU A 444 -20.45 3.95 -21.35
CA LEU A 444 -20.95 2.60 -21.16
C LEU A 444 -21.04 1.81 -22.48
N ALA A 445 -21.12 2.49 -23.63
CA ALA A 445 -21.02 1.86 -24.95
C ALA A 445 -19.61 1.35 -25.28
N GLN A 446 -18.57 1.84 -24.59
CA GLN A 446 -17.19 1.40 -24.78
C GLN A 446 -16.83 0.17 -23.94
N ALA A 447 -17.71 -0.23 -23.02
CA ALA A 447 -17.47 -1.40 -22.18
C ALA A 447 -17.45 -2.69 -23.02
N SER A 448 -16.36 -3.46 -22.90
CA SER A 448 -16.17 -4.72 -23.64
C SER A 448 -16.96 -5.90 -23.07
N SER A 449 -17.58 -5.75 -21.89
CA SER A 449 -18.42 -6.74 -21.24
C SER A 449 -19.45 -6.08 -20.32
N GLU A 450 -20.46 -6.84 -19.89
CA GLU A 450 -21.46 -6.37 -18.91
C GLU A 450 -20.83 -6.11 -17.54
N GLU A 451 -19.86 -6.92 -17.13
CA GLU A 451 -19.06 -6.69 -15.92
C GLU A 451 -18.29 -5.36 -16.00
N ASN A 452 -17.61 -5.11 -17.12
CA ASN A 452 -16.90 -3.85 -17.36
C ASN A 452 -17.86 -2.65 -17.35
N ARG A 453 -19.04 -2.81 -17.94
CA ARG A 453 -20.10 -1.80 -17.91
C ARG A 453 -20.50 -1.50 -16.46
N SER A 454 -20.74 -2.52 -15.65
CA SER A 454 -21.11 -2.36 -14.23
C SER A 454 -20.02 -1.67 -13.43
N TYR A 455 -18.75 -2.05 -13.60
CA TYR A 455 -17.63 -1.35 -12.96
C TYR A 455 -17.57 0.11 -13.37
N MET A 456 -17.75 0.42 -14.66
CA MET A 456 -17.79 1.80 -15.14
C MET A 456 -18.94 2.59 -14.51
N VAL A 457 -20.11 2.00 -14.29
CA VAL A 457 -21.23 2.66 -13.56
C VAL A 457 -20.84 2.99 -12.12
N LEU A 458 -20.32 2.01 -11.38
CA LEU A 458 -19.96 2.18 -9.96
C LEU A 458 -18.79 3.15 -9.78
N LEU A 459 -17.79 3.10 -10.67
CA LEU A 459 -16.68 4.05 -10.69
C LEU A 459 -17.17 5.45 -11.08
N SER A 460 -18.04 5.58 -12.07
CA SER A 460 -18.64 6.88 -12.43
C SER A 460 -19.35 7.52 -11.26
N ASN A 461 -20.07 6.73 -10.45
CA ASN A 461 -20.72 7.22 -9.24
C ASN A 461 -19.70 7.88 -8.30
N THR A 462 -18.65 7.12 -7.97
CA THR A 462 -17.58 7.58 -7.09
C THR A 462 -16.87 8.81 -7.65
N PHE A 463 -16.55 8.82 -8.94
CA PHE A 463 -15.86 9.92 -9.60
C PHE A 463 -16.71 11.20 -9.61
N LEU A 464 -17.99 11.11 -9.94
CA LEU A 464 -18.88 12.26 -9.98
C LEU A 464 -19.16 12.81 -8.58
N ALA A 465 -19.44 11.93 -7.61
CA ALA A 465 -19.67 12.33 -6.22
C ALA A 465 -18.47 13.10 -5.64
N LEU A 466 -17.26 12.60 -5.89
CA LEU A 466 -16.03 13.23 -5.40
C LEU A 466 -15.66 14.51 -6.16
N ASN A 467 -15.69 14.51 -7.50
CA ASN A 467 -15.23 15.67 -8.28
C ASN A 467 -16.19 16.86 -8.20
N PHE A 468 -17.49 16.59 -8.05
CA PHE A 468 -18.51 17.65 -7.94
C PHE A 468 -19.00 17.88 -6.51
N ASN A 469 -18.43 17.16 -5.53
CA ASN A 469 -18.82 17.23 -4.11
C ASN A 469 -20.34 17.03 -3.93
N MET A 470 -20.88 16.02 -4.62
CA MET A 470 -22.29 15.65 -4.61
C MET A 470 -22.49 14.41 -3.71
N PRO A 471 -23.64 14.28 -3.02
CA PRO A 471 -23.95 13.05 -2.30
C PRO A 471 -23.96 11.83 -3.26
N SER A 472 -23.26 10.75 -2.91
CA SER A 472 -23.16 9.55 -3.76
C SER A 472 -24.52 8.93 -4.11
N LEU A 473 -25.52 9.09 -3.24
CA LEU A 473 -26.90 8.68 -3.50
C LEU A 473 -27.54 9.48 -4.64
N GLU A 474 -27.34 10.80 -4.70
CA GLU A 474 -27.91 11.64 -5.76
C GLU A 474 -27.31 11.27 -7.12
N VAL A 475 -26.01 11.02 -7.15
CA VAL A 475 -25.31 10.53 -8.34
C VAL A 475 -25.82 9.15 -8.74
N ALA A 476 -26.04 8.24 -7.77
CA ALA A 476 -26.59 6.91 -8.03
C ALA A 476 -27.98 6.99 -8.69
N GLN A 477 -28.85 7.83 -8.14
CA GLN A 477 -30.19 8.07 -8.66
C GLN A 477 -30.15 8.64 -10.07
N TRP A 478 -29.28 9.61 -10.33
CA TRP A 478 -29.10 10.19 -11.65
C TRP A 478 -28.57 9.17 -12.66
N LEU A 479 -27.54 8.38 -12.32
CA LEU A 479 -27.03 7.31 -13.18
C LEU A 479 -28.13 6.29 -13.51
N LYS A 480 -28.94 5.90 -12.52
CA LYS A 480 -30.09 5.02 -12.73
C LYS A 480 -31.12 5.63 -13.69
N GLN A 481 -31.36 6.94 -13.62
CA GLN A 481 -32.25 7.65 -14.56
C GLN A 481 -31.70 7.65 -15.99
N GLN A 482 -30.38 7.61 -16.17
CA GLN A 482 -29.74 7.41 -17.48
C GLN A 482 -29.79 5.94 -17.96
N GLY A 483 -30.48 5.04 -17.23
CA GLY A 483 -30.55 3.62 -17.59
C GLY A 483 -29.28 2.82 -17.24
N ALA A 484 -28.39 3.38 -16.43
CA ALA A 484 -27.24 2.66 -15.92
C ALA A 484 -27.61 1.82 -14.69
N GLN A 485 -27.20 0.55 -14.67
CA GLN A 485 -27.40 -0.32 -13.52
C GLN A 485 -26.20 -1.28 -13.40
N PRO A 486 -25.62 -1.43 -12.21
CA PRO A 486 -24.58 -2.42 -11.98
C PRO A 486 -25.19 -3.82 -11.88
N ASP A 487 -24.44 -4.82 -12.34
CA ASP A 487 -24.77 -6.21 -12.12
C ASP A 487 -24.48 -6.64 -10.67
N ARG A 488 -25.12 -7.75 -10.30
CA ARG A 488 -25.09 -8.35 -8.96
C ARG A 488 -23.69 -8.75 -8.49
N LYS A 489 -22.88 -9.34 -9.37
CA LYS A 489 -21.53 -9.83 -9.04
C LYS A 489 -20.60 -8.66 -8.79
N THR A 490 -20.65 -7.65 -9.66
CA THR A 490 -19.85 -6.43 -9.56
C THR A 490 -20.23 -5.60 -8.33
N LEU A 491 -21.52 -5.47 -8.02
CA LEU A 491 -21.94 -4.74 -6.81
C LEU A 491 -21.46 -5.44 -5.53
N LEU A 492 -21.52 -6.77 -5.48
CA LEU A 492 -21.00 -7.54 -4.34
C LEU A 492 -19.48 -7.36 -4.18
N ALA A 493 -18.73 -7.35 -5.29
CA ALA A 493 -17.28 -7.11 -5.29
C ALA A 493 -16.90 -5.70 -4.80
N MET A 494 -17.80 -4.71 -4.98
CA MET A 494 -17.62 -3.33 -4.56
C MET A 494 -18.11 -3.03 -3.13
N LEU A 495 -18.51 -4.04 -2.37
CA LEU A 495 -18.90 -3.88 -0.97
C LEU A 495 -17.69 -3.38 -0.14
N GLY A 496 -17.87 -2.25 0.55
CA GLY A 496 -16.80 -1.57 1.30
C GLY A 496 -15.79 -0.82 0.43
N GLN A 497 -16.09 -0.63 -0.86
CA GLN A 497 -15.38 0.26 -1.77
C GLN A 497 -16.24 1.45 -2.21
N LEU A 498 -17.56 1.36 -2.01
CA LEU A 498 -18.55 2.39 -2.30
C LEU A 498 -19.18 2.90 -1.02
N ASP A 499 -19.48 4.20 -0.98
CA ASP A 499 -20.32 4.80 0.06
C ASP A 499 -21.53 3.91 0.38
N SER A 500 -21.74 3.62 1.66
CA SER A 500 -22.70 2.62 2.13
C SER A 500 -24.13 2.95 1.68
N THR A 501 -24.47 4.25 1.57
CA THR A 501 -25.80 4.69 1.11
C THR A 501 -25.99 4.43 -0.37
N ALA A 502 -24.97 4.73 -1.20
CA ALA A 502 -25.00 4.42 -2.62
C ALA A 502 -25.01 2.90 -2.88
N TRP A 503 -24.21 2.14 -2.12
CA TRP A 503 -24.21 0.68 -2.22
C TRP A 503 -25.58 0.09 -1.90
N LEU A 504 -26.20 0.51 -0.78
CA LEU A 504 -27.53 0.07 -0.38
C LEU A 504 -28.61 0.46 -1.39
N PHE A 505 -28.51 1.64 -2.00
CA PHE A 505 -29.41 2.05 -3.08
C PHE A 505 -29.38 1.06 -4.24
N TRP A 506 -28.20 0.72 -4.76
CA TRP A 506 -28.07 -0.26 -5.83
C TRP A 506 -28.50 -1.66 -5.39
N ALA A 507 -28.16 -2.05 -4.16
CA ALA A 507 -28.46 -3.38 -3.62
C ALA A 507 -29.97 -3.60 -3.42
N SER A 508 -30.75 -2.52 -3.26
CA SER A 508 -32.19 -2.59 -3.03
C SER A 508 -32.99 -3.18 -4.20
N ASP A 509 -32.47 -3.09 -5.43
CA ASP A 509 -33.12 -3.64 -6.63
C ASP A 509 -32.65 -5.07 -6.96
N ILE A 510 -31.68 -5.61 -6.21
CA ILE A 510 -31.07 -6.90 -6.51
C ILE A 510 -31.69 -7.99 -5.62
N PRO A 511 -32.28 -9.05 -6.20
CA PRO A 511 -32.73 -10.19 -5.43
C PRO A 511 -31.52 -11.02 -4.99
N TRP A 512 -31.12 -10.88 -3.73
CA TRP A 512 -30.03 -11.64 -3.13
C TRP A 512 -30.48 -13.04 -2.70
N THR A 513 -29.58 -14.01 -2.80
CA THR A 513 -29.74 -15.34 -2.19
C THR A 513 -29.27 -15.31 -0.73
N ASP A 514 -29.75 -16.24 0.10
CA ASP A 514 -29.34 -16.35 1.50
C ASP A 514 -27.81 -16.47 1.66
N LYS A 515 -27.14 -17.20 0.76
CA LYS A 515 -25.67 -17.32 0.74
C LYS A 515 -24.98 -15.96 0.56
N GLU A 516 -25.51 -15.12 -0.32
CA GLU A 516 -24.93 -13.78 -0.55
C GLU A 516 -25.29 -12.83 0.56
N ILE A 517 -26.50 -12.91 1.12
CA ILE A 517 -26.91 -12.12 2.29
C ILE A 517 -25.97 -12.41 3.46
N LYS A 518 -25.69 -13.70 3.73
CA LYS A 518 -24.66 -14.13 4.67
C LYS A 518 -23.31 -13.50 4.33
N THR A 519 -22.89 -13.59 3.07
CA THR A 519 -21.60 -13.04 2.60
C THR A 519 -21.51 -11.52 2.85
N ILE A 520 -22.56 -10.77 2.53
CA ILE A 520 -22.65 -9.32 2.74
C ILE A 520 -22.60 -9.00 4.24
N ALA A 521 -23.32 -9.76 5.08
CA ALA A 521 -23.32 -9.58 6.52
C ALA A 521 -21.93 -9.82 7.14
N LEU A 522 -21.23 -10.90 6.74
CA LEU A 522 -19.85 -11.15 7.21
C LEU A 522 -18.89 -10.05 6.77
N ALA A 523 -18.98 -9.61 5.53
CA ALA A 523 -18.12 -8.56 5.00
C ALA A 523 -18.37 -7.22 5.70
N ALA A 524 -19.63 -6.82 5.87
CA ALA A 524 -20.00 -5.62 6.62
C ALA A 524 -19.50 -5.68 8.07
N ALA A 525 -19.63 -6.84 8.73
CA ALA A 525 -19.15 -7.04 10.09
C ALA A 525 -17.61 -7.00 10.22
N LYS A 526 -16.90 -7.58 9.25
CA LYS A 526 -15.43 -7.56 9.16
C LYS A 526 -14.90 -6.14 8.95
N MET A 527 -15.55 -5.37 8.08
CA MET A 527 -15.12 -4.01 7.77
C MET A 527 -15.50 -3.03 8.87
N GLY A 528 -16.63 -3.27 9.55
CA GLY A 528 -17.23 -2.36 10.51
C GLY A 528 -18.22 -1.39 9.86
N GLU A 529 -19.02 -1.84 8.91
CA GLU A 529 -20.00 -1.04 8.17
C GLU A 529 -21.40 -1.15 8.82
N PRO A 530 -21.74 -0.32 9.83
CA PRO A 530 -22.98 -0.49 10.58
C PRO A 530 -24.22 -0.31 9.70
N HIS A 531 -24.21 0.64 8.76
CA HIS A 531 -25.37 0.91 7.93
C HIS A 531 -25.72 -0.26 7.01
N VAL A 532 -24.72 -0.88 6.38
CA VAL A 532 -24.94 -2.08 5.56
C VAL A 532 -25.40 -3.24 6.44
N TYR A 533 -24.72 -3.46 7.56
CA TYR A 533 -25.04 -4.56 8.47
C TYR A 533 -26.45 -4.45 9.05
N GLU A 534 -26.85 -3.27 9.53
CA GLU A 534 -28.19 -2.98 10.05
C GLU A 534 -29.26 -3.17 8.97
N SER A 535 -29.03 -2.67 7.76
CA SER A 535 -30.00 -2.80 6.66
C SER A 535 -30.24 -4.27 6.31
N ILE A 536 -29.17 -5.06 6.18
CA ILE A 536 -29.27 -6.48 5.84
C ILE A 536 -29.89 -7.29 6.98
N SER A 537 -29.48 -7.04 8.22
CA SER A 537 -30.03 -7.71 9.40
C SER A 537 -31.51 -7.38 9.59
N GLY A 538 -31.91 -6.15 9.28
CA GLY A 538 -33.31 -5.71 9.33
C GLY A 538 -34.19 -6.30 8.22
N SER A 539 -33.66 -6.45 6.99
CA SER A 539 -34.42 -7.04 5.88
C SER A 539 -34.43 -8.56 5.89
N HIS A 540 -33.47 -9.21 6.57
CA HIS A 540 -33.36 -10.67 6.69
C HIS A 540 -33.22 -11.11 8.16
N PRO A 541 -34.23 -10.88 9.02
CA PRO A 541 -34.13 -11.14 10.46
C PRO A 541 -34.04 -12.63 10.84
N ASN A 542 -34.33 -13.55 9.89
CA ASN A 542 -34.30 -15.00 10.11
C ASN A 542 -33.02 -15.65 9.55
N LEU A 543 -31.96 -14.88 9.31
CA LEU A 543 -30.69 -15.42 8.81
C LEU A 543 -29.99 -16.23 9.92
N GLU A 544 -29.94 -17.54 9.78
CA GLU A 544 -29.34 -18.44 10.76
C GLU A 544 -27.90 -18.83 10.42
N TRP A 545 -27.04 -18.91 11.44
CA TRP A 545 -25.63 -19.31 11.33
C TRP A 545 -25.39 -20.65 12.04
N HIS A 546 -25.01 -21.67 11.29
CA HIS A 546 -24.76 -23.00 11.84
C HIS A 546 -23.49 -23.03 12.71
N ASP A 547 -23.33 -24.06 13.55
CA ASP A 547 -22.19 -24.17 14.47
C ASP A 547 -20.85 -24.34 13.75
N ASP A 548 -20.90 -24.86 12.53
CA ASP A 548 -19.78 -25.11 11.64
C ASP A 548 -19.57 -24.00 10.59
N GLU A 549 -20.24 -22.86 10.77
CA GLU A 549 -20.04 -21.63 9.99
C GLU A 549 -19.43 -20.53 10.87
N LEU A 550 -18.64 -19.65 10.25
CA LEU A 550 -18.28 -18.37 10.86
C LEU A 550 -19.44 -17.39 10.73
N ASP A 551 -19.72 -16.66 11.80
CA ASP A 551 -20.79 -15.67 11.85
C ASP A 551 -20.24 -14.22 12.04
N PRO A 552 -21.08 -13.18 11.94
CA PRO A 552 -20.65 -11.79 12.08
C PRO A 552 -19.89 -11.49 13.38
N LEU A 553 -20.25 -12.16 14.48
CA LEU A 553 -19.63 -11.91 15.78
C LEU A 553 -18.14 -12.28 15.76
N TYR A 554 -17.76 -13.38 15.10
CA TYR A 554 -16.36 -13.75 14.89
C TYR A 554 -15.54 -12.62 14.26
N PHE A 555 -16.04 -12.03 13.17
CA PHE A 555 -15.33 -10.99 12.44
C PHE A 555 -15.28 -9.66 13.19
N THR A 556 -16.35 -9.31 13.90
CA THR A 556 -16.39 -8.10 14.73
C THR A 556 -15.46 -8.22 15.93
N ILE A 557 -15.34 -9.40 16.57
CA ILE A 557 -14.35 -9.63 17.65
C ILE A 557 -12.93 -9.45 17.11
N LYS A 558 -12.57 -10.11 16.01
CA LYS A 558 -11.19 -10.04 15.45
C LYS A 558 -10.78 -8.62 15.06
N SER A 559 -11.74 -7.84 14.59
CA SER A 559 -11.50 -6.48 14.12
C SER A 559 -11.76 -5.40 15.18
N PHE A 560 -12.23 -5.76 16.38
CA PHE A 560 -12.76 -4.82 17.36
C PHE A 560 -11.83 -3.62 17.65
N SER A 561 -12.45 -2.45 17.70
CA SER A 561 -11.87 -1.18 18.07
C SER A 561 -13.00 -0.24 18.47
N THR A 562 -12.77 0.62 19.46
CA THR A 562 -13.66 1.75 19.72
C THR A 562 -13.27 2.96 18.88
N GLY A 563 -14.26 3.84 18.70
CA GLY A 563 -14.15 4.99 17.81
C GLY A 563 -14.59 4.66 16.38
N SER A 564 -15.20 5.66 15.76
CA SER A 564 -15.57 5.63 14.35
C SER A 564 -14.62 6.50 13.55
N PHE A 565 -14.41 6.14 12.30
CA PHE A 565 -13.72 7.00 11.34
C PHE A 565 -14.39 6.89 9.98
N THR A 566 -14.37 7.99 9.25
CA THR A 566 -14.86 8.03 7.88
C THR A 566 -13.67 7.95 6.92
N MET A 567 -13.69 6.97 6.03
CA MET A 567 -12.69 6.82 4.98
C MET A 567 -13.41 6.72 3.63
N PHE A 568 -13.21 7.68 2.74
CA PHE A 568 -13.80 7.67 1.40
C PHE A 568 -15.34 7.56 1.38
N GLY A 569 -16.01 8.20 2.36
CA GLY A 569 -17.48 8.13 2.52
C GLY A 569 -17.97 6.92 3.31
N LEU A 570 -17.11 5.92 3.53
CA LEU A 570 -17.40 4.75 4.37
C LEU A 570 -17.27 5.14 5.84
N ASN A 571 -18.36 5.00 6.60
CA ASN A 571 -18.33 5.20 8.04
C ASN A 571 -18.03 3.87 8.73
N ILE A 572 -16.78 3.68 9.15
CA ILE A 572 -16.35 2.48 9.84
C ILE A 572 -16.56 2.68 11.34
N ASP A 573 -17.45 1.87 11.92
CA ASP A 573 -17.81 1.87 13.33
C ASP A 573 -18.09 0.43 13.80
N ARG A 574 -17.04 -0.20 14.32
CA ARG A 574 -17.07 -1.60 14.77
C ARG A 574 -17.80 -1.78 16.10
N GLU A 575 -17.75 -0.76 16.95
CA GLU A 575 -18.51 -0.75 18.19
C GLU A 575 -20.00 -0.74 17.91
N ARG A 576 -20.46 0.06 16.93
CA ARG A 576 -21.86 0.05 16.51
C ARG A 576 -22.30 -1.27 15.91
N VAL A 577 -21.49 -1.90 15.06
CA VAL A 577 -21.78 -3.26 14.57
C VAL A 577 -21.90 -4.24 15.74
N MET A 578 -20.96 -4.22 16.70
CA MET A 578 -21.02 -5.05 17.89
C MET A 578 -22.29 -4.78 18.70
N ASN A 579 -22.65 -3.52 18.92
CA ASN A 579 -23.88 -3.12 19.61
C ASN A 579 -25.12 -3.72 18.95
N VAL A 580 -25.19 -3.75 17.61
CA VAL A 580 -26.32 -4.36 16.87
C VAL A 580 -26.36 -5.87 17.07
N ILE A 581 -25.20 -6.55 17.01
CA ILE A 581 -25.10 -7.99 17.27
C ILE A 581 -25.54 -8.31 18.71
N GLU A 582 -25.14 -7.50 19.67
CA GLU A 582 -25.39 -7.70 21.10
C GLU A 582 -26.83 -7.37 21.53
N GLN A 583 -27.67 -6.80 20.66
CA GLN A 583 -29.11 -6.65 20.93
C GLN A 583 -29.83 -8.00 21.02
N ASN A 584 -29.34 -9.03 20.32
CA ASN A 584 -29.86 -10.39 20.34
C ASN A 584 -28.70 -11.39 20.50
N PRO A 585 -28.11 -11.50 21.70
CA PRO A 585 -26.85 -12.20 21.90
C PRO A 585 -27.02 -13.71 21.75
N GLY A 586 -26.37 -14.30 20.74
CA GLY A 586 -26.16 -15.74 20.61
C GLY A 586 -25.11 -16.28 21.60
N GLY A 587 -24.98 -17.60 21.72
CA GLY A 587 -23.94 -18.24 22.53
C GLY A 587 -22.53 -18.05 21.93
N LEU A 588 -21.49 -18.04 22.78
CA LEU A 588 -20.11 -18.01 22.29
C LEU A 588 -19.68 -19.41 21.83
N LYS A 589 -19.29 -19.51 20.56
CA LYS A 589 -18.76 -20.72 19.92
C LYS A 589 -17.23 -20.79 20.05
N GLU A 590 -16.62 -21.93 19.76
CA GLU A 590 -15.16 -22.09 19.90
C GLU A 590 -14.35 -21.07 19.09
N HIS A 591 -14.78 -20.73 17.87
CA HIS A 591 -14.09 -19.75 17.03
C HIS A 591 -14.19 -18.33 17.62
N HIS A 592 -15.26 -17.99 18.37
CA HIS A 592 -15.35 -16.75 19.13
C HIS A 592 -14.31 -16.72 20.25
N LEU A 593 -14.14 -17.82 20.97
CA LEU A 593 -13.14 -17.93 22.03
C LEU A 593 -11.71 -17.81 21.48
N ARG A 594 -11.41 -18.43 20.32
CA ARG A 594 -10.13 -18.26 19.63
C ARG A 594 -9.90 -16.82 19.18
N ALA A 595 -10.90 -16.15 18.63
CA ALA A 595 -10.83 -14.74 18.24
C ALA A 595 -10.60 -13.82 19.44
N LEU A 596 -11.27 -14.08 20.58
CA LEU A 596 -11.06 -13.35 21.82
C LEU A 596 -9.66 -13.56 22.38
N PHE A 597 -9.14 -14.80 22.32
CA PHE A 597 -7.80 -15.13 22.78
C PHE A 597 -6.73 -14.46 21.90
N GLU A 598 -6.95 -14.42 20.58
CA GLU A 598 -6.12 -13.64 19.66
C GLU A 598 -6.16 -12.14 20.02
N LEU A 599 -7.34 -11.58 20.27
CA LEU A 599 -7.51 -10.17 20.62
C LEU A 599 -6.81 -9.83 21.94
N GLN A 600 -6.98 -10.66 22.98
CA GLN A 600 -6.33 -10.49 24.28
C GLN A 600 -4.80 -10.44 24.18
N HIS A 601 -4.22 -11.14 23.22
CA HIS A 601 -2.76 -11.26 23.10
C HIS A 601 -2.16 -10.32 22.08
N ARG A 602 -2.83 -10.10 20.93
CA ARG A 602 -2.34 -9.22 19.88
C ARG A 602 -2.78 -7.76 20.07
N LYS A 603 -3.91 -7.52 20.73
CA LYS A 603 -4.48 -6.19 20.99
C LYS A 603 -5.10 -6.11 22.40
N PRO A 604 -4.32 -6.29 23.48
CA PRO A 604 -4.85 -6.35 24.84
C PRO A 604 -5.67 -5.10 25.23
N ALA A 605 -5.30 -3.90 24.76
CA ALA A 605 -6.10 -2.70 25.02
C ALA A 605 -7.53 -2.79 24.44
N ALA A 606 -7.66 -3.27 23.20
CA ALA A 606 -8.96 -3.49 22.56
C ALA A 606 -9.74 -4.61 23.25
N TYR A 607 -9.07 -5.64 23.77
CA TYR A 607 -9.69 -6.69 24.55
C TYR A 607 -10.24 -6.18 25.89
N GLU A 608 -9.44 -5.43 26.66
CA GLU A 608 -9.87 -4.82 27.94
C GLU A 608 -11.08 -3.90 27.73
N GLU A 609 -11.08 -3.13 26.65
CA GLU A 609 -12.19 -2.26 26.28
C GLU A 609 -13.44 -3.06 25.86
N LEU A 610 -13.27 -4.12 25.07
CA LEU A 610 -14.35 -5.02 24.69
C LEU A 610 -15.03 -5.62 25.91
N ILE A 611 -14.27 -6.17 26.87
CA ILE A 611 -14.86 -6.81 28.07
C ILE A 611 -15.42 -5.78 29.05
N SER A 612 -14.92 -4.55 29.05
CA SER A 612 -15.51 -3.44 29.82
C SER A 612 -16.91 -3.08 29.31
N LEU A 613 -17.09 -3.06 27.98
CA LEU A 613 -18.38 -2.75 27.36
C LEU A 613 -19.33 -3.96 27.37
N TYR A 614 -18.79 -5.16 27.17
CA TYR A 614 -19.53 -6.41 27.02
C TYR A 614 -18.89 -7.53 27.87
N PRO A 615 -19.18 -7.60 29.18
CA PRO A 615 -18.51 -8.50 30.11
C PRO A 615 -18.59 -10.00 29.76
N ARG A 616 -19.56 -10.40 28.92
CA ARG A 616 -19.72 -11.80 28.47
C ARG A 616 -18.54 -12.32 27.64
N PHE A 617 -17.71 -11.44 27.09
CA PHE A 617 -16.51 -11.81 26.32
C PHE A 617 -15.26 -12.05 27.20
N THR A 618 -15.42 -12.01 28.52
CA THR A 618 -14.34 -12.34 29.46
C THR A 618 -13.94 -13.81 29.30
N LEU A 619 -12.66 -14.06 29.01
CA LEU A 619 -12.12 -15.42 28.91
C LEU A 619 -11.77 -15.92 30.30
N SER A 620 -12.45 -16.97 30.76
CA SER A 620 -12.18 -17.63 32.03
C SER A 620 -11.05 -18.67 31.94
N THR A 621 -10.83 -19.23 30.75
CA THR A 621 -9.81 -20.25 30.46
C THR A 621 -9.20 -20.01 29.08
N ALA A 622 -7.91 -20.32 28.91
CA ALA A 622 -7.28 -20.31 27.61
C ALA A 622 -7.90 -21.40 26.70
N PRO A 623 -8.47 -21.07 25.54
CA PRO A 623 -8.92 -22.06 24.58
C PRO A 623 -7.71 -22.74 23.92
N GLU A 624 -7.94 -23.91 23.33
CA GLU A 624 -7.00 -24.45 22.35
C GLU A 624 -6.96 -23.49 21.14
N TYR A 625 -5.77 -22.95 20.86
CA TYR A 625 -5.61 -21.84 19.94
C TYR A 625 -4.96 -22.24 18.63
N PHE A 626 -5.57 -21.77 17.55
CA PHE A 626 -4.98 -21.64 16.23
C PHE A 626 -5.65 -20.45 15.53
N ALA A 627 -5.00 -19.93 14.50
CA ALA A 627 -5.59 -18.94 13.60
C ALA A 627 -5.42 -19.39 12.15
N VAL A 628 -6.42 -19.09 11.34
CA VAL A 628 -6.40 -19.37 9.91
C VAL A 628 -6.38 -18.05 9.15
N SER A 629 -5.48 -17.96 8.17
CA SER A 629 -5.51 -16.92 7.13
C SER A 629 -5.97 -17.54 5.82
N CYS A 630 -6.83 -16.82 5.10
CA CYS A 630 -7.25 -17.19 3.75
C CYS A 630 -6.29 -16.65 2.68
N ASP A 631 -5.22 -15.93 3.07
CA ASP A 631 -4.21 -15.43 2.15
C ASP A 631 -3.34 -16.59 1.69
N THR A 632 -3.25 -16.80 0.37
CA THR A 632 -2.35 -17.80 -0.20
C THR A 632 -0.92 -17.26 -0.14
N GLU A 633 -0.09 -17.76 0.79
CA GLU A 633 1.34 -17.45 0.79
C GLU A 633 1.99 -18.08 -0.46
N LYS A 634 2.00 -17.36 -1.60
CA LYS A 634 3.07 -17.54 -2.58
C LYS A 634 4.29 -16.76 -2.09
N ARG A 635 5.04 -17.36 -1.17
CA ARG A 635 6.44 -17.01 -0.98
C ARG A 635 7.20 -17.51 -2.19
N GLU A 636 7.37 -16.65 -3.19
CA GLU A 636 8.46 -16.83 -4.14
C GLU A 636 9.77 -16.61 -3.36
N GLU A 637 10.47 -17.71 -3.10
CA GLU A 637 11.88 -17.71 -2.75
C GLU A 637 12.67 -17.34 -4.02
N GLY A 638 13.46 -16.27 -3.95
CA GLY A 638 14.28 -15.74 -5.05
C GLY A 638 14.76 -14.32 -4.77
#